data_AF-A0A926PKT7-F1
#
_entry.id   AF-A0A926PKT7-F1
#
_cell.length_a   1.000
_cell.length_b   1.000
_cell.length_c   1.000
_cell.angle_alpha   90.00
_cell.angle_beta   90.00
_cell.angle_gamma   90.00
#
_symmetry.space_group_name_H-M   'P 1'
#
loop_
_entity.id
_entity.type
_entity.pdbx_description
1 polymer ?
#
loop_
_entity_poly.entity_id
_entity_poly.type
_entity_poly.pdbx_seq_one_letter_code
_entity_poly.pdbx_strand_id
1 'polypeptide(L)'
;MMHKFFKKSVFLRIGVLLFVGWIILEVAPSFAQSNNIPAAVNSCIPKAQVARTELIGSTAAQDKSYYLLAAYEQGDPIASDLIISIANKSCRREFYNPTGDRLALASAVPQTVARQLTLKRYQREIKRIGRTAFEQQVKRSSSDRWFDEEAWALQQLGIRSGKANQ
;
A
#
# COMPACT_ATOMS: atom_id res chain seq x y z
N MET A 1 -15.13 -74.80 26.56
CA MET A 1 -13.99 -74.71 25.62
C MET A 1 -14.52 -74.34 24.25
N MET A 2 -13.80 -73.47 23.53
CA MET A 2 -14.22 -72.66 22.37
C MET A 2 -14.93 -73.41 21.22
N HIS A 3 -15.96 -72.81 20.59
CA HIS A 3 -15.80 -71.99 19.38
C HIS A 3 -17.13 -71.59 18.71
N LYS A 4 -17.15 -70.33 18.23
CA LYS A 4 -17.81 -69.79 17.01
C LYS A 4 -19.34 -69.77 16.95
N PHE A 5 -19.92 -68.59 16.71
CA PHE A 5 -20.36 -68.20 15.37
C PHE A 5 -20.72 -66.70 15.32
N PHE A 6 -20.05 -66.02 14.41
CA PHE A 6 -20.29 -64.65 13.96
C PHE A 6 -21.72 -64.50 13.41
N LYS A 7 -22.45 -63.46 13.84
CA LYS A 7 -23.62 -62.94 13.12
C LYS A 7 -23.32 -61.56 12.54
N LYS A 8 -23.52 -61.50 11.23
CA LYS A 8 -23.53 -60.39 10.26
C LYS A 8 -24.04 -59.04 10.79
N SER A 9 -23.45 -57.95 10.29
CA SER A 9 -24.07 -56.96 9.36
C SER A 9 -23.24 -55.68 9.42
N VAL A 10 -22.37 -55.43 8.42
CA VAL A 10 -22.62 -54.43 7.35
C VAL A 10 -23.17 -53.12 7.90
N PHE A 11 -22.33 -52.09 8.00
CA PHE A 11 -22.68 -50.73 7.55
C PHE A 11 -21.40 -49.89 7.36
N LEU A 12 -20.98 -49.87 6.11
CA LEU A 12 -20.42 -48.73 5.38
C LEU A 12 -20.60 -47.37 6.08
N ARG A 13 -19.51 -46.71 6.48
CA ARG A 13 -19.31 -45.25 6.35
C ARG A 13 -17.82 -44.92 6.26
N ILE A 14 -17.39 -44.67 5.02
CA ILE A 14 -16.18 -43.91 4.70
C ILE A 14 -16.40 -42.49 5.27
N GLY A 15 -15.48 -42.04 6.12
CA GLY A 15 -15.51 -40.72 6.74
C GLY A 15 -14.09 -40.25 7.01
N VAL A 16 -13.36 -39.98 5.93
CA VAL A 16 -12.13 -39.18 5.96
C VAL A 16 -12.49 -37.82 6.54
N LEU A 17 -11.87 -37.43 7.66
CA LEU A 17 -11.72 -36.03 8.09
C LEU A 17 -10.54 -35.95 9.07
N LEU A 18 -9.35 -36.27 8.55
CA LEU A 18 -8.11 -35.67 9.02
C LEU A 18 -8.13 -34.20 8.56
N PHE A 19 -7.92 -33.27 9.48
CA PHE A 19 -7.34 -31.91 9.34
C PHE A 19 -7.91 -31.01 10.43
N VAL A 20 -7.49 -31.27 11.67
CA VAL A 20 -7.69 -30.33 12.78
C VAL A 20 -6.59 -29.27 12.68
N GLY A 21 -6.97 -28.09 12.19
CA GLY A 21 -6.47 -26.81 12.66
C GLY A 21 -5.02 -26.45 12.34
N TRP A 22 -4.73 -26.11 11.08
CA TRP A 22 -3.73 -25.07 10.85
C TRP A 22 -4.35 -23.73 11.24
N ILE A 23 -3.98 -23.25 12.42
CA ILE A 23 -4.14 -21.85 12.79
C ILE A 23 -3.33 -21.06 11.75
N ILE A 24 -4.03 -20.46 10.77
CA ILE A 24 -3.44 -19.43 9.94
C ILE A 24 -3.15 -18.27 10.89
N LEU A 25 -1.90 -18.19 11.32
CA LEU A 25 -1.36 -17.01 11.96
C LEU A 25 -1.49 -15.91 10.92
N GLU A 26 -2.54 -15.09 11.03
CA GLU A 26 -2.64 -13.83 10.31
C GLU A 26 -1.47 -12.96 10.79
N VAL A 27 -0.33 -13.12 10.15
CA VAL A 27 0.70 -12.11 10.08
C VAL A 27 0.09 -10.95 9.31
N ALA A 28 -0.75 -10.16 10.00
CA ALA A 28 -1.01 -8.80 9.58
C ALA A 28 0.38 -8.17 9.41
N PRO A 29 0.79 -7.79 8.18
CA PRO A 29 2.07 -7.13 8.01
C PRO A 29 2.04 -5.91 8.93
N SER A 30 2.86 -5.94 9.98
CA SER A 30 3.04 -4.79 10.84
C SER A 30 3.71 -3.75 9.97
N PHE A 31 2.90 -2.85 9.41
CA PHE A 31 3.38 -1.69 8.72
C PHE A 31 3.92 -0.72 9.77
N ALA A 32 5.08 -1.07 10.34
CA ALA A 32 5.91 -0.15 11.07
C ALA A 32 6.37 0.92 10.07
N GLN A 33 5.60 2.00 9.99
CA GLN A 33 5.96 3.19 9.23
C GLN A 33 7.14 3.83 9.97
N SER A 34 8.35 3.39 9.63
CA SER A 34 9.59 4.01 10.10
C SER A 34 9.59 5.45 9.59
N ASN A 35 9.51 6.42 10.49
CA ASN A 35 9.58 7.85 10.13
C ASN A 35 11.00 8.26 9.66
N ASN A 36 11.96 7.35 9.68
CA ASN A 36 13.34 7.62 9.29
C ASN A 36 13.51 7.42 7.78
N ILE A 37 13.76 8.53 7.08
CA ILE A 37 14.20 8.53 5.69
C ILE A 37 15.62 7.93 5.65
N PRO A 38 15.86 6.84 4.90
CA PRO A 38 17.19 6.25 4.81
C PRO A 38 18.24 7.25 4.30
N ALA A 39 19.46 7.19 4.82
CA ALA A 39 20.53 8.12 4.44
C ALA A 39 20.79 8.17 2.92
N ALA A 40 20.66 7.03 2.24
CA ALA A 40 20.81 6.94 0.78
C ALA A 40 19.69 7.66 -0.01
N VAL A 41 18.53 7.93 0.60
CA VAL A 41 17.48 8.77 -0.01
C VAL A 41 17.88 10.24 0.05
N ASN A 42 18.53 10.68 1.13
CA ASN A 42 18.87 12.08 1.38
C ASN A 42 19.79 12.69 0.31
N SER A 43 20.60 11.89 -0.37
CA SER A 43 21.46 12.36 -1.47
C SER A 43 20.69 12.69 -2.76
N CYS A 44 19.46 12.21 -2.91
CA CYS A 44 18.61 12.48 -4.09
C CYS A 44 17.54 13.55 -3.85
N ILE A 45 17.51 14.16 -2.67
CA ILE A 45 16.62 15.28 -2.37
C ILE A 45 17.23 16.56 -2.96
N PRO A 46 16.50 17.34 -3.79
CA PRO A 46 17.01 18.60 -4.34
C PRO A 46 17.00 19.70 -3.27
N LYS A 47 18.02 19.72 -2.40
CA LYS A 47 18.11 20.63 -1.25
C LYS A 47 18.10 22.12 -1.58
N ALA A 48 18.39 22.50 -2.84
CA ALA A 48 18.27 23.87 -3.30
C ALA A 48 16.81 24.35 -3.44
N GLN A 49 15.86 23.41 -3.54
CA GLN A 49 14.42 23.67 -3.76
C GLN A 49 13.61 23.21 -2.54
N VAL A 50 14.00 22.08 -1.95
CA VAL A 50 13.26 21.41 -0.87
C VAL A 50 13.90 21.73 0.48
N ALA A 51 13.17 22.45 1.32
CA ALA A 51 13.59 22.84 2.66
C ALA A 51 13.37 21.72 3.69
N ARG A 52 12.30 20.94 3.54
CA ARG A 52 11.94 19.85 4.47
C ARG A 52 11.32 18.68 3.71
N THR A 53 11.55 17.46 4.21
CA THR A 53 10.84 16.27 3.70
C THR A 53 10.21 15.47 4.84
N GLU A 54 9.16 14.72 4.51
CA GLU A 54 8.56 13.74 5.40
C GLU A 54 8.21 12.46 4.64
N LEU A 55 8.57 11.29 5.18
CA LEU A 55 8.22 10.02 4.55
C LEU A 55 6.71 9.78 4.60
N ILE A 56 6.10 9.61 3.44
CA ILE A 56 4.71 9.15 3.31
C ILE A 56 4.67 7.62 3.39
N GLY A 57 5.56 6.95 2.69
CA GLY A 57 5.70 5.51 2.73
C GLY A 57 6.74 4.99 1.74
N SER A 58 6.98 3.68 1.79
CA SER A 58 7.90 2.99 0.89
C SER A 58 7.33 1.65 0.42
N THR A 59 7.88 1.17 -0.69
CA THR A 59 7.61 -0.16 -1.24
C THR A 59 8.84 -0.68 -1.98
N ALA A 60 8.91 -1.98 -2.23
CA ALA A 60 10.00 -2.59 -2.99
C ALA A 60 9.44 -3.33 -4.21
N ALA A 61 10.11 -3.19 -5.35
CA ALA A 61 9.78 -3.91 -6.58
C ALA A 61 11.01 -4.02 -7.48
N GLN A 62 11.23 -5.18 -8.11
CA GLN A 62 12.30 -5.41 -9.09
C GLN A 62 13.70 -4.96 -8.57
N ASP A 63 14.07 -5.40 -7.37
CA ASP A 63 15.34 -5.04 -6.71
C ASP A 63 15.56 -3.55 -6.47
N LYS A 64 14.49 -2.75 -6.52
CA LYS A 64 14.48 -1.34 -6.17
C LYS A 64 13.58 -1.08 -4.97
N SER A 65 14.05 -0.22 -4.08
CA SER A 65 13.21 0.36 -3.02
C SER A 65 12.74 1.75 -3.45
N TYR A 66 11.44 1.99 -3.42
CA TYR A 66 10.82 3.27 -3.76
C TYR A 66 10.31 3.95 -2.49
N TYR A 67 10.50 5.27 -2.42
CA TYR A 67 10.12 6.10 -1.29
C TYR A 67 9.29 7.27 -1.82
N LEU A 68 8.09 7.43 -1.26
CA LEU A 68 7.26 8.61 -1.48
C LEU A 68 7.45 9.56 -0.32
N LEU A 69 7.87 10.78 -0.62
CA LEU A 69 8.10 11.85 0.33
C LEU A 69 7.13 13.01 0.06
N ALA A 70 6.63 13.61 1.13
CA ALA A 70 6.12 14.97 1.11
C ALA A 70 7.32 15.92 1.12
N ALA A 71 7.51 16.72 0.08
CA ALA A 71 8.58 17.70 -0.04
C ALA A 71 8.03 19.12 0.09
N TYR A 72 8.55 19.88 1.06
CA TYR A 72 8.13 21.24 1.35
C TYR A 72 9.17 22.22 0.82
N GLU A 73 8.73 23.15 -0.02
CA GLU A 73 9.55 24.27 -0.50
C GLU A 73 9.61 25.38 0.55
N GLN A 74 10.58 26.27 0.43
CA GLN A 74 10.76 27.34 1.42
C GLN A 74 9.57 28.31 1.40
N GLY A 75 8.83 28.37 2.50
CA GLY A 75 7.68 29.25 2.65
C GLY A 75 6.36 28.67 2.11
N ASP A 76 6.37 27.46 1.54
CA ASP A 76 5.15 26.79 1.08
C ASP A 76 4.60 25.83 2.17
N PRO A 77 3.36 26.04 2.65
CA PRO A 77 2.72 25.10 3.57
C PRO A 77 2.26 23.79 2.91
N ILE A 78 2.13 23.76 1.58
CA ILE A 78 1.66 22.60 0.82
C ILE A 78 2.87 21.78 0.37
N ALA A 79 2.80 20.47 0.60
CA ALA A 79 3.86 19.57 0.16
C ALA A 79 3.64 19.13 -1.29
N SER A 80 4.72 19.12 -2.04
CA SER A 80 4.84 18.49 -3.35
C SER A 80 5.22 17.01 -3.20
N ASP A 81 4.77 16.20 -4.15
CA ASP A 81 5.14 14.78 -4.19
C ASP A 81 6.58 14.62 -4.74
N LEU A 82 7.40 13.86 -4.00
CA LEU A 82 8.75 13.48 -4.38
C LEU A 82 8.90 11.96 -4.31
N ILE A 83 9.23 11.32 -5.44
CA ILE A 83 9.55 9.88 -5.47
C ILE A 83 11.03 9.68 -5.70
N ILE A 84 11.65 8.91 -4.82
CA ILE A 84 13.05 8.47 -4.93
C ILE A 84 13.09 6.95 -4.97
N SER A 85 13.85 6.39 -5.89
CA SER A 85 14.18 4.96 -5.92
C SER A 85 15.63 4.75 -5.46
N ILE A 86 15.90 3.57 -4.89
CA ILE A 86 17.25 3.10 -4.55
C ILE A 86 17.46 1.72 -5.17
N ALA A 87 18.56 1.56 -5.91
CA ALA A 87 19.02 0.30 -6.47
C ALA A 87 20.54 0.24 -6.32
N ASN A 88 21.11 -0.89 -5.87
CA ASN A 88 22.56 -1.08 -5.77
C ASN A 88 23.30 0.07 -5.05
N LYS A 89 22.72 0.59 -3.95
CA LYS A 89 23.23 1.75 -3.17
C LYS A 89 23.25 3.10 -3.92
N SER A 90 22.79 3.15 -5.17
CA SER A 90 22.55 4.39 -5.90
C SER A 90 21.10 4.83 -5.72
N CYS A 91 20.89 6.13 -5.56
CA CYS A 91 19.56 6.71 -5.53
C CYS A 91 19.25 7.37 -6.87
N ARG A 92 17.95 7.47 -7.20
CA ARG A 92 17.45 8.21 -8.36
C ARG A 92 16.17 8.92 -7.97
N ARG A 93 16.03 10.18 -8.39
CA ARG A 93 14.76 10.91 -8.31
C ARG A 93 13.90 10.53 -9.50
N GLU A 94 12.81 9.81 -9.26
CA GLU A 94 11.89 9.37 -10.30
C GLU A 94 10.83 10.43 -10.60
N PHE A 95 10.42 11.19 -9.57
CA PHE A 95 9.37 12.19 -9.70
C PHE A 95 9.61 13.35 -8.74
N TYR A 96 9.36 14.58 -9.20
CA TYR A 96 9.21 15.75 -8.36
C TYR A 96 8.23 16.71 -9.03
N ASN A 97 7.15 17.05 -8.35
CA ASN A 97 6.06 17.85 -8.91
C ASN A 97 5.83 19.15 -8.11
N PRO A 98 6.73 20.15 -8.27
CA PRO A 98 6.65 21.41 -7.53
C PRO A 98 5.47 22.29 -7.96
N THR A 99 4.92 22.08 -9.17
CA THR A 99 3.83 22.91 -9.70
C THR A 99 2.47 22.57 -9.08
N GLY A 100 2.36 21.44 -8.36
CA GLY A 100 1.13 20.98 -7.74
C GLY A 100 0.09 20.43 -8.73
N ASP A 101 0.47 20.28 -10.01
CA ASP A 101 -0.42 19.73 -11.03
C ASP A 101 -0.85 18.31 -10.66
N ARG A 102 -2.11 17.97 -10.91
CA ARG A 102 -2.60 16.62 -10.59
C ARG A 102 -2.08 15.61 -11.62
N LEU A 103 -1.02 14.89 -11.24
CA LEU A 103 -0.37 13.87 -12.08
C LEU A 103 -0.45 12.49 -11.43
N ALA A 104 -0.66 11.46 -12.25
CA ALA A 104 -0.60 10.07 -11.82
C ALA A 104 0.83 9.72 -11.40
N LEU A 105 1.01 9.05 -10.27
CA LEU A 105 2.33 8.51 -9.89
C LEU A 105 2.80 7.47 -10.91
N ALA A 106 1.86 6.76 -11.53
CA ALA A 106 2.13 5.82 -12.60
C ALA A 106 2.77 6.44 -13.86
N SER A 107 2.80 7.77 -13.98
CA SER A 107 3.56 8.46 -15.04
C SER A 107 5.07 8.40 -14.84
N ALA A 108 5.53 8.13 -13.61
CA ALA A 108 6.95 8.17 -13.24
C ALA A 108 7.49 6.84 -12.70
N VAL A 109 6.62 5.97 -12.18
CA VAL A 109 7.01 4.65 -11.64
C VAL A 109 6.09 3.54 -12.16
N PRO A 110 6.50 2.26 -12.11
CA PRO A 110 5.62 1.16 -12.51
C PRO A 110 4.26 1.20 -11.80
N GLN A 111 3.18 0.85 -12.50
CA GLN A 111 1.82 0.91 -11.96
C GLN A 111 1.66 0.17 -10.61
N THR A 112 2.36 -0.95 -10.44
CA THR A 112 2.37 -1.72 -9.20
C THR A 112 2.98 -0.93 -8.03
N VAL A 113 4.06 -0.18 -8.30
CA VAL A 113 4.69 0.71 -7.33
C VAL A 113 3.77 1.90 -7.03
N ALA A 114 3.19 2.54 -8.05
CA ALA A 114 2.25 3.64 -7.89
C ALA A 114 1.07 3.25 -6.98
N ARG A 115 0.45 2.09 -7.24
CA ARG A 115 -0.63 1.50 -6.42
C ARG A 115 -0.24 1.38 -4.95
N GLN A 116 0.92 0.80 -4.67
CA GLN A 116 1.40 0.60 -3.29
C GLN A 116 1.71 1.92 -2.58
N LEU A 117 2.36 2.87 -3.26
CA LEU A 117 2.67 4.19 -2.69
C LEU A 117 1.40 5.00 -2.42
N THR A 118 0.42 4.96 -3.33
CA THR A 118 -0.88 5.61 -3.14
C THR A 118 -1.66 4.98 -1.98
N LEU A 119 -1.63 3.66 -1.82
CA LEU A 119 -2.20 2.99 -0.65
C LEU A 119 -1.54 3.48 0.66
N LYS A 120 -0.21 3.59 0.70
CA LYS A 120 0.51 4.12 1.87
C LYS A 120 0.12 5.56 2.18
N ARG A 121 -0.04 6.40 1.14
CA ARG A 121 -0.54 7.77 1.28
C ARG A 121 -1.91 7.82 1.96
N TYR A 122 -2.86 7.03 1.47
CA TYR A 122 -4.21 6.99 2.04
C TYR A 122 -4.23 6.41 3.45
N GLN A 123 -3.44 5.37 3.74
CA GLN A 123 -3.29 4.84 5.10
C GLN A 123 -2.76 5.91 6.07
N ARG A 124 -1.74 6.67 5.66
CA ARG A 124 -1.20 7.79 6.45
C ARG A 124 -2.25 8.89 6.65
N GLU A 125 -2.99 9.24 5.62
CA GLU A 125 -4.04 10.25 5.70
C GLU A 125 -5.18 9.82 6.63
N ILE A 126 -5.65 8.58 6.52
CA ILE A 126 -6.64 7.99 7.44
C ILE A 126 -6.13 8.03 8.88
N LYS A 127 -4.85 7.73 9.11
CA LYS A 127 -4.26 7.85 10.46
C LYS A 127 -4.26 9.30 10.97
N ARG A 128 -4.13 10.28 10.08
CA ARG A 128 -4.08 11.71 10.41
C ARG A 128 -5.45 12.31 10.70
N ILE A 129 -6.46 12.03 9.87
CA ILE A 129 -7.78 12.68 9.95
C ILE A 129 -8.92 11.76 10.41
N GLY A 130 -8.65 10.46 10.50
CA GLY A 130 -9.65 9.45 10.79
C GLY A 130 -10.38 8.95 9.54
N ARG A 131 -10.82 7.69 9.58
CA ARG A 131 -11.46 7.01 8.43
C ARG A 131 -12.71 7.74 7.93
N THR A 132 -13.60 8.16 8.83
CA THR A 132 -14.86 8.83 8.46
C THR A 132 -14.60 10.13 7.70
N ALA A 133 -13.65 10.95 8.17
CA ALA A 133 -13.30 12.21 7.50
C ALA A 133 -12.69 11.95 6.12
N PHE A 134 -11.82 10.94 6.01
CA PHE A 134 -11.24 10.52 4.74
C PHE A 134 -12.31 10.04 3.75
N GLU A 135 -13.25 9.18 4.18
CA GLU A 135 -14.36 8.74 3.32
C GLU A 135 -15.25 9.91 2.87
N GLN A 136 -15.47 10.92 3.72
CA GLN A 136 -16.17 12.14 3.33
C GLN A 136 -15.40 12.95 2.28
N GLN A 137 -14.07 13.06 2.39
CA GLN A 137 -13.23 13.68 1.36
C GLN A 137 -13.35 12.94 0.03
N VAL A 138 -13.25 11.60 0.05
CA VAL A 138 -13.38 10.76 -1.16
C VAL A 138 -14.75 10.94 -1.81
N LYS A 139 -15.84 11.02 -1.03
CA LYS A 139 -17.20 11.26 -1.56
C LYS A 139 -17.39 12.64 -2.19
N ARG A 140 -16.69 13.66 -1.67
CA ARG A 140 -16.74 15.03 -2.22
C ARG A 140 -15.90 15.17 -3.50
N SER A 141 -14.89 14.32 -3.65
CA SER A 141 -14.09 14.24 -4.87
C SER A 141 -14.88 13.53 -5.98
N SER A 142 -14.96 14.16 -7.16
CA SER A 142 -15.63 13.56 -8.32
C SER A 142 -14.94 12.27 -8.77
N SER A 143 -15.71 11.18 -8.89
CA SER A 143 -15.20 9.84 -9.20
C SER A 143 -14.55 9.70 -10.57
N ASP A 144 -14.94 10.54 -11.51
CA ASP A 144 -14.50 10.42 -12.90
C ASP A 144 -13.03 10.84 -13.07
N ARG A 145 -12.44 11.41 -12.02
CA ARG A 145 -11.08 11.93 -12.04
C ARG A 145 -10.06 10.94 -11.48
N TRP A 146 -10.44 9.89 -10.76
CA TRP A 146 -9.48 8.99 -10.09
C TRP A 146 -8.53 8.32 -11.09
N PHE A 147 -7.22 8.39 -10.82
CA PHE A 147 -6.21 7.58 -11.49
C PHE A 147 -6.34 6.11 -11.05
N ASP A 148 -5.79 5.19 -11.85
CA ASP A 148 -5.93 3.75 -11.59
C ASP A 148 -5.30 3.32 -10.26
N GLU A 149 -4.18 3.93 -9.85
CA GLU A 149 -3.58 3.70 -8.54
C GLU A 149 -4.44 4.18 -7.37
N GLU A 150 -5.19 5.27 -7.56
CA GLU A 150 -6.08 5.85 -6.55
C GLU A 150 -7.32 4.98 -6.38
N ALA A 151 -7.96 4.60 -7.49
CA ALA A 151 -9.11 3.72 -7.47
C ALA A 151 -8.77 2.36 -6.85
N TRP A 152 -7.63 1.77 -7.24
CA TRP A 152 -7.14 0.53 -6.65
C TRP A 152 -6.87 0.66 -5.15
N ALA A 153 -6.21 1.74 -4.72
CA ALA A 153 -5.90 1.95 -3.30
C ALA A 153 -7.17 2.12 -2.45
N LEU A 154 -8.18 2.83 -2.96
CA LEU A 154 -9.49 2.97 -2.29
C LEU A 154 -10.18 1.62 -2.15
N GLN A 155 -10.15 0.79 -3.19
CA GLN A 155 -10.68 -0.57 -3.16
C GLN A 155 -10.00 -1.42 -2.06
N GLN A 156 -8.67 -1.36 -1.94
CA GLN A 156 -7.94 -2.08 -0.88
C GLN A 156 -8.34 -1.64 0.54
N LEU A 157 -8.79 -0.40 0.69
CA LEU A 157 -9.27 0.15 1.95
C LEU A 157 -10.76 -0.14 2.21
N GLY A 158 -11.44 -0.85 1.31
CA GLY A 158 -12.88 -1.07 1.36
C GLY A 158 -13.70 0.20 1.17
N ILE A 159 -13.13 1.23 0.53
CA ILE A 159 -13.78 2.51 0.27
C ILE A 159 -14.21 2.53 -1.19
N ARG A 160 -15.51 2.70 -1.43
CA ARG A 160 -16.04 2.84 -2.78
C ARG A 160 -15.60 4.18 -3.36
N SER A 161 -14.66 4.14 -4.30
CA SER A 161 -14.54 5.19 -5.31
C SER A 161 -15.73 5.04 -6.26
N GLY A 162 -16.32 6.13 -6.75
CA GLY A 162 -17.49 6.04 -7.64
C GLY A 162 -17.23 5.34 -9.00
N LYS A 163 -16.01 4.84 -9.24
CA LYS A 163 -15.70 3.91 -10.34
C LYS A 163 -16.04 2.48 -9.91
N ALA A 164 -17.33 2.14 -9.88
CA ALA A 164 -17.73 0.73 -9.86
C ALA A 164 -17.56 0.16 -11.27
N ASN A 165 -16.69 -0.85 -11.41
CA ASN A 165 -16.57 -1.81 -12.51
C ASN A 165 -17.29 -1.47 -13.83
N GLN A 166 -16.51 -1.14 -14.85
CA GLN A 166 -16.81 -1.55 -16.23
C GLN A 166 -15.75 -2.54 -16.66
#